data_AF-A0A380TYL3-F1
#
_entry.id   AF-A0A380TYL3-F1
#
_cell.length_a   1.000
_cell.length_b   1.000
_cell.length_c   1.000
_cell.angle_alpha   90.00
_cell.angle_beta   90.00
_cell.angle_gamma   90.00
#
_symmetry.space_group_name_H-M   'P 1'
#
loop_
_entity.id
_entity.type
_entity.pdbx_description
1 polymer ?
#
loop_
_entity_poly.entity_id
_entity_poly.type
_entity_poly.pdbx_seq_one_letter_code
_entity_poly.pdbx_strand_id
1 'polypeptide(L)' 'MSRARKPYSARKQKRIEDERLPEWEQLVKAIKDADLYLNFAKDYIHNGHLKGAADALKSIKRTVTNGLKIQKAA' A
#
# COMPACT_ATOMS: atom_id res chain seq x y z
N MET A 1 -40.74 -0.85 33.46
CA MET A 1 -40.57 -0.39 32.06
C MET A 1 -39.49 -1.24 31.39
N SER A 2 -39.89 -2.24 30.60
CA SER A 2 -38.96 -3.19 29.98
C SER A 2 -38.40 -2.61 28.68
N ARG A 3 -37.08 -2.35 28.63
CA ARG A 3 -36.40 -1.89 27.41
C ARG A 3 -36.35 -3.02 26.39
N ALA A 4 -37.10 -2.89 25.30
CA ALA A 4 -37.03 -3.81 24.16
C ALA A 4 -35.61 -3.81 23.57
N ARG A 5 -35.02 -5.00 23.41
CA ARG A 5 -33.68 -5.17 22.80
C ARG A 5 -33.78 -4.88 21.30
N LYS A 6 -32.91 -4.00 20.78
CA LYS A 6 -32.81 -3.73 19.32
C LYS A 6 -32.46 -5.03 18.57
N PRO A 7 -33.11 -5.32 17.43
CA PRO A 7 -32.77 -6.48 16.61
C PRO A 7 -31.34 -6.34 16.05
N TYR A 8 -30.58 -7.42 16.10
CA TYR A 8 -29.22 -7.48 15.59
C TYR A 8 -29.25 -7.39 14.06
N SER A 9 -28.68 -6.33 13.48
CA SER A 9 -28.52 -6.25 12.03
C SER A 9 -27.36 -7.14 11.60
N ALA A 10 -27.62 -8.06 10.67
CA ALA A 10 -26.58 -8.89 10.08
C ALA A 10 -25.52 -7.98 9.44
N ARG A 11 -24.26 -8.11 9.89
CA ARG A 11 -23.13 -7.41 9.28
C ARG A 11 -23.01 -7.90 7.85
N LYS A 12 -23.17 -7.00 6.87
CA LYS A 12 -22.95 -7.32 5.45
C LYS A 12 -21.54 -7.91 5.31
N GLN A 13 -21.46 -9.19 4.96
CA GLN A 13 -20.21 -9.84 4.60
C GLN A 13 -19.66 -9.09 3.38
N LYS A 14 -18.50 -8.44 3.53
CA LYS A 14 -17.79 -7.87 2.39
C LYS A 14 -17.52 -9.02 1.43
N ARG A 15 -18.06 -8.92 0.21
CA ARG A 15 -17.67 -9.83 -0.87
C ARG A 15 -16.15 -9.72 -0.98
N ILE A 16 -15.48 -10.86 -0.87
CA ILE A 16 -14.09 -11.00 -1.24
C ILE A 16 -14.14 -10.85 -2.76
N GLU A 17 -14.04 -9.62 -3.25
CA GLU A 17 -13.76 -9.40 -4.67
C GLU A 17 -12.44 -10.11 -4.92
N ASP A 18 -12.39 -11.02 -5.90
CA ASP A 18 -11.13 -11.63 -6.34
C ASP A 18 -10.12 -10.51 -6.47
N GLU A 19 -9.07 -10.57 -5.66
CA GLU A 19 -8.03 -9.56 -5.61
C GLU A 19 -7.36 -9.60 -6.97
N ARG A 20 -7.86 -8.77 -7.90
CA ARG A 20 -7.36 -8.70 -9.25
C ARG A 20 -5.86 -8.48 -9.12
N LEU A 21 -5.07 -9.33 -9.80
CA LEU A 21 -3.63 -9.24 -9.70
C LEU A 21 -3.15 -8.04 -10.54
N PRO A 22 -2.16 -7.27 -10.06
CA PRO A 22 -1.54 -6.22 -10.85
C PRO A 22 -0.92 -6.80 -12.11
N GLU A 23 -0.90 -6.01 -13.19
CA GLU A 23 -0.31 -6.42 -14.46
C GLU A 23 1.22 -6.54 -14.34
N TRP A 24 1.84 -7.36 -15.22
CA TRP A 24 3.30 -7.54 -15.25
C TRP A 24 4.07 -6.22 -15.29
N GLU A 25 3.63 -5.27 -16.12
CA GLU A 25 4.26 -3.96 -16.25
C GLU A 25 4.19 -3.14 -14.96
N GLN A 26 3.08 -3.26 -14.21
CA GLN A 26 2.91 -2.59 -12.92
C GLN A 26 3.88 -3.16 -11.89
N LEU A 27 4.06 -4.48 -11.87
CA LEU A 27 5.01 -5.16 -11.01
C LEU A 27 6.46 -4.76 -11.35
N VAL A 28 6.84 -4.80 -12.63
CA VAL A 28 8.18 -4.40 -13.08
C VAL A 28 8.48 -2.95 -12.72
N LYS A 29 7.52 -2.05 -12.92
CA LYS A 29 7.68 -0.64 -12.54
C LYS A 29 7.81 -0.47 -11.03
N ALA A 30 6.95 -1.13 -10.25
CA ALA A 30 7.01 -1.06 -8.79
C ALA A 30 8.35 -1.57 -8.23
N ILE A 31 8.92 -2.63 -8.83
CA ILE A 31 10.24 -3.15 -8.46
C ILE A 31 11.34 -2.12 -8.75
N LYS A 32 11.32 -1.49 -9.94
CA LYS A 32 12.30 -0.46 -10.32
C LYS A 32 12.23 0.76 -9.39
N ASP A 33 11.02 1.23 -9.09
CA ASP A 33 10.82 2.37 -8.19
C ASP A 33 11.28 2.02 -6.77
N ALA A 34 10.99 0.81 -6.28
CA ALA A 34 11.43 0.36 -4.97
C ALA A 34 12.96 0.31 -4.86
N ASP A 35 13.65 -0.20 -5.90
CA ASP A 35 15.11 -0.29 -5.93
C ASP A 35 15.75 1.10 -5.91
N LEU A 36 15.20 2.06 -6.67
CA LEU A 36 15.65 3.45 -6.66
C LEU A 36 15.60 4.07 -5.26
N TYR A 37 14.46 3.99 -4.58
CA TYR A 37 14.31 4.55 -3.23
C TYR A 37 15.12 3.78 -2.18
N LEU A 38 15.34 2.48 -2.38
CA LEU A 38 16.21 1.70 -1.51
C LEU A 38 17.66 2.16 -1.62
N ASN A 39 18.13 2.45 -2.83
CA ASN A 39 19.48 3.02 -3.03
C ASN A 39 19.62 4.38 -2.34
N PHE A 40 18.62 5.27 -2.46
CA PHE A 40 18.63 6.52 -1.68
C PHE A 40 18.64 6.28 -0.17
N ALA A 41 17.89 5.31 0.33
CA ALA A 41 17.89 5.00 1.76
C ALA A 41 19.27 4.53 2.25
N LYS A 42 19.95 3.69 1.45
CA LYS A 42 21.34 3.25 1.70
C LYS A 42 22.29 4.45 1.69
N ASP A 43 22.23 5.29 0.68
CA ASP A 43 23.10 6.47 0.59
C ASP A 43 22.88 7.43 1.76
N TYR A 44 21.63 7.68 2.14
CA TYR A 44 21.32 8.55 3.27
C TYR A 44 21.82 7.97 4.60
N ILE A 45 21.70 6.66 4.83
CA ILE A 45 22.18 6.08 6.09
C ILE A 45 23.71 6.06 6.15
N HIS A 46 24.39 5.80 5.04
CA HIS A 46 25.85 5.88 4.95
C HIS A 46 26.37 7.30 5.23
N ASN A 47 25.63 8.33 4.84
CA ASN A 47 25.99 9.73 5.07
C ASN A 47 25.43 10.31 6.39
N GLY A 48 24.84 9.49 7.27
CA GLY A 48 24.28 9.93 8.56
C GLY A 48 22.97 10.72 8.48
N HIS A 49 22.33 10.79 7.30
CA HIS A 49 21.07 11.49 7.08
C HIS A 49 19.85 10.62 7.47
N LEU A 50 19.67 10.38 8.77
CA LEU A 50 18.62 9.49 9.30
C LEU A 50 17.19 9.87 8.85
N LYS A 51 16.88 11.17 8.78
CA LYS A 51 15.58 11.65 8.28
C LYS A 51 15.38 11.31 6.79
N GLY A 52 16.41 11.52 5.98
CA GLY A 52 16.39 11.19 4.55
C GLY A 52 16.20 9.68 4.32
N ALA A 53 16.90 8.86 5.08
CA ALA A 53 16.74 7.40 5.04
C ALA A 53 15.31 6.98 5.40
N ALA A 54 14.75 7.53 6.49
CA ALA A 54 13.38 7.25 6.90
C ALA A 54 12.33 7.68 5.86
N ASP A 55 12.52 8.84 5.22
CA ASP A 55 11.58 9.35 4.22
C ASP A 55 11.68 8.59 2.88
N ALA A 56 12.87 8.13 2.49
CA ALA A 56 13.06 7.23 1.36
C ALA A 56 12.33 5.90 1.56
N LEU A 57 12.46 5.28 2.74
CA LEU A 57 11.75 4.04 3.08
C LEU A 57 10.21 4.22 3.07
N LYS A 58 9.69 5.35 3.57
CA LYS A 58 8.25 5.67 3.46
C LYS A 58 7.81 5.84 2.01
N SER A 59 8.69 6.36 1.16
CA SER A 59 8.43 6.56 -0.27
C SER A 59 8.32 5.23 -1.00
N ILE A 60 9.11 4.21 -0.65
CA ILE A 60 8.95 2.83 -1.16
C ILE A 60 7.53 2.34 -0.90
N LYS A 61 7.06 2.41 0.35
CA LYS A 61 5.70 1.96 0.69
C LYS A 61 4.65 2.67 -0.17
N ARG A 62 4.74 4.00 -0.30
CA ARG A 62 3.75 4.80 -1.05
C ARG A 62 3.77 4.51 -2.55
N THR A 63 4.95 4.45 -3.16
CA THR A 63 5.11 4.24 -4.60
C THR A 63 4.69 2.84 -5.02
N VAL A 64 5.13 1.81 -4.28
CA VAL A 64 4.72 0.42 -4.53
C VAL A 64 3.21 0.27 -4.37
N THR A 65 2.64 0.73 -3.25
CA THR A 65 1.18 0.58 -3.03
C THR A 65 0.33 1.38 -4.01
N ASN A 66 0.82 2.51 -4.54
CA ASN A 66 0.11 3.25 -5.58
C ASN A 66 0.28 2.64 -6.98
N GLY A 67 1.48 2.13 -7.30
CA GLY A 67 1.75 1.48 -8.59
C GLY A 67 1.01 0.17 -8.78
N LEU A 68 0.71 -0.53 -7.69
CA LEU A 68 -0.06 -1.79 -7.69
C LEU A 68 -1.57 -1.57 -7.61
N LYS A 69 -2.06 -0.33 -7.47
CA LYS A 69 -3.50 -0.07 -7.51
C LYS A 69 -4.00 -0.27 -8.92
N ILE A 70 -4.85 -1.28 -9.07
CA ILE A 70 -5.57 -1.51 -10.30
C ILE A 70 -6.62 -0.42 -10.42
N GLN A 71 -6.38 0.52 -11.33
CA GLN A 71 -7.39 1.49 -11.70
C GLN A 71 -8.53 0.71 -12.34
N LYS A 72 -9.73 0.74 -11.74
CA LYS A 72 -10.94 0.27 -12.43
C LYS A 72 -11.00 1.08 -13.72
N ALA A 73 -10.90 0.40 -14.86
CA ALA A 73 -11.19 1.01 -16.16
C ALA A 73 -12.57 1.68 -16.04
N ALA A 74 -12.59 2.99 -16.30
CA ALA A 74 -13.81 3.81 -16.30
C ALA A 74 -14.69 3.46 -17.50
#